data_AF-A0A523IH98-F1
#
_entry.id   AF-A0A523IH98-F1
#
_cell.length_a   1.000
_cell.length_b   1.000
_cell.length_c   1.000
_cell.angle_alpha   90.00
_cell.angle_beta   90.00
_cell.angle_gamma   90.00
#
_symmetry.space_group_name_H-M   'P 1'
#
loop_
_entity.id
_entity.type
_entity.pdbx_description
1 polymer ?
#
loop_
_entity_poly.entity_id
_entity_poly.type
_entity_poly.pdbx_seq_one_letter_code
_entity_poly.pdbx_strand_id
1 'polypeptide(L)'
;MARRNAAHFPPASEWGSDDPERVRRDQRWGLVWGHGPHPGAHTRASGCCRRLQGQYVLRREDMDQTFDAAVALTGHWTRYRSLYQIPYRCLLPAELPNLLVAGRCISVDPRVHHATKEIPACMATGEAAGVAAALAVRTGIDPPS
;
A
#
# COMPACT_ATOMS: atom_id res chain seq x y z
N MET A 1 19.18 17.51 16.91
CA MET A 1 18.59 17.02 15.64
C MET A 1 19.08 15.60 15.35
N ALA A 2 18.57 14.62 16.09
CA ALA A 2 18.88 13.20 15.86
C ALA A 2 17.94 12.65 14.78
N ARG A 3 18.48 11.93 13.80
CA ARG A 3 17.75 11.31 12.68
C ARG A 3 16.67 10.36 13.23
N ARG A 4 15.42 10.82 13.33
CA ARG A 4 14.27 10.01 13.73
C ARG A 4 13.82 9.20 12.51
N ASN A 5 13.88 7.88 12.62
CA ASN A 5 13.23 6.89 11.75
C ASN A 5 13.64 6.94 10.26
N ALA A 6 14.92 6.65 9.99
CA ALA A 6 15.33 6.22 8.66
C ALA A 6 14.59 4.94 8.26
N ALA A 7 14.27 4.79 6.97
CA ALA A 7 13.75 3.55 6.40
C ALA A 7 14.58 2.35 6.92
N HIS A 8 13.93 1.40 7.58
CA HIS A 8 14.63 0.21 8.08
C HIS A 8 15.05 -0.63 6.89
N PHE A 9 16.34 -0.61 6.61
CA PHE A 9 16.92 -1.30 5.48
C PHE A 9 18.18 -2.03 5.95
N PRO A 10 18.36 -3.33 5.59
CA PRO A 10 19.50 -4.10 6.04
C PRO A 10 20.80 -3.46 5.54
N PRO A 11 21.89 -3.47 6.34
CA PRO A 11 23.17 -2.93 5.91
C PRO A 11 23.62 -3.61 4.62
N ALA A 12 24.33 -2.88 3.75
CA ALA A 12 24.73 -3.35 2.41
C ALA A 12 25.49 -4.68 2.44
N SER A 13 26.19 -4.98 3.53
CA SER A 13 26.89 -6.25 3.76
C SER A 13 25.97 -7.47 3.91
N GLU A 14 24.68 -7.27 4.16
CA GLU A 14 23.70 -8.34 4.38
C GLU A 14 22.88 -8.66 3.12
N TRP A 15 23.08 -7.94 2.02
CA TRP A 15 22.29 -8.17 0.81
C TRP A 15 22.72 -9.47 0.13
N GLY A 16 21.74 -10.22 -0.37
CA GLY A 16 22.01 -11.50 -1.05
C GLY A 16 22.48 -12.61 -0.12
N SER A 17 22.28 -12.46 1.20
CA SER A 17 22.54 -13.52 2.17
C SER A 17 21.51 -14.65 2.04
N ASP A 18 22.00 -15.89 1.97
CA ASP A 18 21.17 -17.11 1.95
C ASP A 18 20.80 -17.60 3.37
N ASP A 19 21.10 -16.81 4.42
CA ASP A 19 20.78 -17.14 5.80
C ASP A 19 19.24 -17.21 6.02
N PRO A 20 18.68 -18.38 6.36
CA PRO A 20 17.23 -18.58 6.44
C PRO A 20 16.52 -17.64 7.41
N GLU A 21 17.16 -17.26 8.52
CA GLU A 21 16.54 -16.38 9.52
C GLU A 21 16.52 -14.92 9.06
N ARG A 22 17.53 -14.49 8.30
CA ARG A 22 17.56 -13.16 7.67
C ARG A 22 16.55 -13.07 6.54
N VAL A 23 16.48 -14.12 5.71
CA VAL A 23 15.46 -14.23 4.66
C VAL A 23 14.07 -14.13 5.26
N ARG A 24 13.77 -14.82 6.37
CA ARG A 24 12.47 -14.73 7.07
C ARG A 24 12.21 -13.34 7.66
N ARG A 25 13.21 -12.71 8.28
CA ARG A 25 13.13 -11.32 8.77
C ARG A 25 12.78 -10.36 7.63
N ASP A 26 13.48 -10.46 6.51
CA ASP A 26 13.38 -9.54 5.39
C ASP A 26 12.14 -9.83 4.53
N GLN A 27 11.65 -11.07 4.51
CA GLN A 27 10.35 -11.46 3.95
C GLN A 27 9.16 -10.83 4.68
N ARG A 28 9.23 -10.65 6.00
CA ARG A 28 8.20 -9.92 6.78
C ARG A 28 8.07 -8.47 6.31
N TRP A 29 9.21 -7.85 6.01
CA TRP A 29 9.28 -6.48 5.49
C TRP A 29 9.10 -6.38 3.96
N GLY A 30 8.98 -7.53 3.28
CA GLY A 30 8.81 -7.59 1.84
C GLY A 30 10.05 -7.25 1.01
N LEU A 31 11.24 -7.32 1.62
CA LEU A 31 12.52 -7.04 0.97
C LEU A 31 13.06 -8.22 0.14
N VAL A 32 12.45 -9.41 0.26
CA VAL A 32 12.80 -10.63 -0.51
C VAL A 32 11.64 -11.02 -1.43
N TRP A 33 11.94 -11.28 -2.72
CA TRP A 33 11.00 -11.73 -3.75
C TRP A 33 11.16 -13.24 -4.05
N GLY A 34 10.07 -14.03 -4.01
CA GLY A 34 10.07 -15.51 -4.21
C GLY A 34 9.33 -16.29 -3.08
N HIS A 35 8.87 -17.53 -3.32
CA HIS A 35 7.95 -18.31 -2.44
C HIS A 35 8.56 -18.73 -1.08
N GLY A 36 7.80 -19.00 -0.01
CA GLY A 36 6.42 -19.51 -0.05
C GLY A 36 5.47 -19.21 1.13
N PRO A 37 4.22 -19.69 1.04
CA PRO A 37 3.16 -19.48 2.01
C PRO A 37 3.19 -20.55 3.10
N HIS A 38 2.95 -20.16 4.36
CA HIS A 38 2.62 -21.09 5.44
C HIS A 38 1.41 -20.59 6.25
N PRO A 39 0.60 -21.51 6.81
CA PRO A 39 -0.75 -21.21 7.27
C PRO A 39 -0.72 -20.44 8.59
N GLY A 40 -1.32 -19.24 8.57
CA GLY A 40 -1.60 -18.47 9.78
C GLY A 40 -0.76 -17.20 9.95
N ALA A 41 -0.90 -16.23 9.04
CA ALA A 41 -0.85 -14.78 9.34
C ALA A 41 -1.00 -13.95 8.04
N HIS A 42 -2.20 -13.39 7.86
CA HIS A 42 -2.50 -12.07 7.27
C HIS A 42 -1.77 -11.54 6.02
N THR A 43 -1.34 -12.38 5.07
CA THR A 43 -0.95 -11.90 3.73
C THR A 43 -1.38 -12.86 2.64
N ARG A 44 -2.58 -12.66 2.07
CA ARG A 44 -2.93 -13.27 0.77
C ARG A 44 -2.26 -12.48 -0.36
N ALA A 45 -0.99 -12.80 -0.60
CA ALA A 45 -0.28 -12.37 -1.79
C ALA A 45 -0.83 -13.12 -3.03
N SER A 46 -1.80 -12.52 -3.71
CA SER A 46 -2.18 -12.93 -5.07
C SER A 46 -1.73 -11.87 -6.08
N GLY A 47 -0.71 -12.22 -6.87
CA GLY A 47 -0.34 -11.59 -8.14
C GLY A 47 0.58 -10.38 -8.06
N CYS A 48 1.85 -10.57 -8.47
CA CYS A 48 2.85 -9.58 -8.96
C CYS A 48 3.24 -8.38 -8.08
N CYS A 49 2.39 -7.87 -7.19
CA CYS A 49 2.71 -6.74 -6.30
C CYS A 49 2.41 -7.13 -4.85
N ARG A 50 3.34 -6.88 -3.93
CA ARG A 50 3.08 -6.98 -2.49
C ARG A 50 2.12 -5.85 -2.11
N ARG A 51 0.84 -6.17 -1.98
CA ARG A 51 -0.20 -5.23 -1.52
C ARG A 51 -0.15 -5.14 -0.01
N LEU A 52 -0.19 -3.93 0.50
CA LEU A 52 -0.24 -3.69 1.93
C LEU A 52 -1.67 -3.85 2.45
N GLN A 53 -1.83 -4.35 3.67
CA GLN A 53 -3.11 -4.33 4.37
C GLN A 53 -3.26 -2.98 5.07
N GLY A 54 -4.04 -2.11 4.45
CA GLY A 54 -4.32 -0.78 4.94
C GLY A 54 -5.48 -0.79 5.94
N GLN A 55 -5.78 0.38 6.47
CA GLN A 55 -6.93 0.60 7.35
C GLN A 55 -8.26 0.32 6.63
N TYR A 56 -8.26 0.42 5.30
CA TYR A 56 -9.37 -0.04 4.48
C TYR A 56 -8.87 -0.81 3.26
N VAL A 57 -9.52 -1.94 3.00
CA VAL A 57 -9.30 -2.72 1.79
C VAL A 57 -10.44 -2.41 0.83
N LEU A 58 -10.16 -1.73 -0.28
CA LEU A 58 -11.18 -1.47 -1.30
C LEU A 58 -11.60 -2.78 -1.96
N ARG A 59 -12.87 -3.12 -1.87
CA ARG A 59 -13.43 -4.38 -2.39
C ARG A 59 -14.30 -4.15 -3.60
N ARG A 60 -14.68 -5.26 -4.25
CA ARG A 60 -15.55 -5.23 -5.42
C ARG A 60 -16.93 -4.65 -5.08
N GLU A 61 -17.39 -4.87 -3.85
CA GLU A 61 -18.67 -4.39 -3.36
C GLU A 61 -18.70 -2.85 -3.25
N ASP A 62 -17.53 -2.21 -3.19
CA ASP A 62 -17.38 -0.75 -3.13
C ASP A 62 -17.52 -0.06 -4.51
N MET A 63 -17.83 -0.84 -5.54
CA MET A 63 -18.11 -0.31 -6.87
C MET A 63 -19.32 0.61 -6.81
N ASP A 64 -19.20 1.79 -7.43
CA ASP A 64 -20.21 2.85 -7.47
C ASP A 64 -20.60 3.41 -6.10
N GLN A 65 -19.83 3.11 -5.05
CA GLN A 65 -19.97 3.73 -3.74
C GLN A 65 -19.15 5.03 -3.65
N THR A 66 -19.64 5.94 -2.82
CA THR A 66 -18.96 7.21 -2.53
C THR A 66 -18.26 7.17 -1.18
N PHE A 67 -17.07 7.76 -1.10
CA PHE A 67 -16.34 7.90 0.15
C PHE A 67 -16.02 9.37 0.41
N ASP A 68 -16.25 9.82 1.64
CA ASP A 68 -16.02 11.22 2.06
C ASP A 68 -14.55 11.64 1.87
N ALA A 69 -13.61 10.76 2.19
CA ALA A 69 -12.18 10.96 2.00
C ALA A 69 -11.63 10.26 0.74
N ALA A 70 -12.35 10.30 -0.38
CA ALA A 70 -11.86 9.76 -1.66
C ALA A 70 -10.74 10.62 -2.23
N VAL A 71 -9.60 10.00 -2.58
CA VAL A 71 -8.43 10.69 -3.13
C VAL A 71 -8.20 10.41 -4.61
N ALA A 72 -8.88 9.42 -5.16
CA ALA A 72 -8.83 9.10 -6.58
C ALA A 72 -10.12 8.43 -7.04
N LEU A 73 -10.41 8.57 -8.33
CA LEU A 73 -11.52 7.91 -9.02
C LEU A 73 -10.94 7.09 -10.17
N THR A 74 -11.32 5.82 -10.28
CA THR A 74 -10.91 4.97 -11.39
C THR A 74 -12.08 4.18 -11.95
N GLY A 75 -12.07 3.98 -13.27
CA GLY A 75 -13.09 3.20 -13.97
C GLY A 75 -12.72 1.72 -14.08
N HIS A 76 -13.73 0.87 -14.19
CA HIS A 76 -13.53 -0.51 -14.57
C HIS A 76 -13.52 -0.67 -16.10
N TRP A 77 -12.40 -1.13 -16.67
CA TRP A 77 -12.20 -1.22 -18.13
C TRP A 77 -13.19 -2.12 -18.87
N THR A 78 -13.82 -3.07 -18.15
CA THR A 78 -14.78 -4.02 -18.76
C THR A 78 -16.25 -3.59 -18.62
N ARG A 79 -16.54 -2.56 -17.81
CA ARG A 79 -17.92 -2.11 -17.54
C ARG A 79 -17.99 -0.59 -17.59
N TYR A 80 -18.66 -0.09 -18.63
CA TYR A 80 -19.00 1.32 -18.74
C TYR A 80 -19.82 1.77 -17.51
N ARG A 81 -19.51 2.96 -17.00
CA ARG A 81 -20.13 3.58 -15.80
C ARG A 81 -19.87 2.89 -14.46
N SER A 82 -19.03 1.84 -14.39
CA SER A 82 -18.59 1.27 -13.12
C SER A 82 -17.34 1.99 -12.62
N LEU A 83 -17.46 2.70 -11.50
CA LEU A 83 -16.41 3.51 -10.91
C LEU A 83 -16.02 2.98 -9.53
N TYR A 84 -14.75 3.13 -9.20
CA TYR A 84 -14.23 2.93 -7.85
C TYR A 84 -13.68 4.25 -7.35
N GLN A 85 -14.19 4.70 -6.21
CA GLN A 85 -13.55 5.75 -5.42
C GLN A 85 -12.51 5.12 -4.51
N ILE A 86 -11.26 5.57 -4.58
CA ILE A 86 -10.17 5.09 -3.72
C ILE A 86 -10.14 5.98 -2.48
N PRO A 87 -10.55 5.50 -1.30
CA PRO A 87 -10.49 6.28 -0.07
C PRO A 87 -9.05 6.41 0.43
N TYR A 88 -8.73 7.52 1.09
CA TYR A 88 -7.40 7.82 1.64
C TYR A 88 -6.88 6.70 2.56
N ARG A 89 -7.75 6.07 3.35
CA ARG A 89 -7.47 4.91 4.21
C ARG A 89 -6.95 3.66 3.47
N CYS A 90 -7.04 3.59 2.14
CA CYS A 90 -6.35 2.55 1.36
C CYS A 90 -4.84 2.80 1.22
N LEU A 91 -4.40 4.03 1.42
CA LEU A 91 -2.99 4.46 1.37
C LEU A 91 -2.30 4.33 2.75
N LEU A 92 -3.09 4.16 3.81
CA LEU A 92 -2.62 4.11 5.20
C LEU A 92 -2.47 2.67 5.68
N PRO A 93 -1.28 2.24 6.12
CA PRO A 93 -1.10 0.96 6.79
C PRO A 93 -1.83 0.86 8.11
N ALA A 94 -2.34 -0.34 8.42
CA ALA A 94 -3.02 -0.59 9.69
C ALA A 94 -2.05 -0.58 10.90
N GLU A 95 -0.81 -1.03 10.71
CA GLU A 95 0.14 -1.29 11.80
C GLU A 95 1.37 -0.38 11.80
N LEU A 96 1.61 0.37 10.71
CA LEU A 96 2.81 1.18 10.53
C LEU A 96 2.46 2.66 10.48
N PRO A 97 2.63 3.42 11.58
CA PRO A 97 2.45 4.86 11.56
C PRO A 97 3.54 5.52 10.70
N ASN A 98 3.23 6.71 10.15
CA ASN A 98 4.19 7.52 9.39
C ASN A 98 4.67 6.86 8.06
N LEU A 99 3.89 5.91 7.55
CA LEU A 99 4.09 5.28 6.24
C LEU A 99 2.85 5.52 5.38
N LEU A 100 3.07 5.93 4.12
CA LEU A 100 2.02 6.05 3.10
C LEU A 100 2.40 5.20 1.91
N VAL A 101 1.44 4.47 1.36
CA VAL A 101 1.58 3.68 0.14
C VAL A 101 0.73 4.27 -0.98
N ALA A 102 1.21 4.22 -2.22
CA ALA A 102 0.53 4.79 -3.38
C ALA A 102 0.69 3.91 -4.63
N GLY A 103 -0.22 4.06 -5.59
CA GLY A 103 -0.20 3.25 -6.81
C GLY A 103 -0.43 1.77 -6.56
N ARG A 104 0.44 0.89 -7.09
CA ARG A 104 0.20 -0.57 -7.13
C ARG A 104 0.20 -1.28 -5.77
N CYS A 105 0.73 -0.64 -4.74
CA CYS A 105 0.88 -1.22 -3.40
C CYS A 105 -0.25 -0.83 -2.42
N ILE A 106 -1.23 -0.02 -2.85
CA ILE A 106 -2.37 0.36 -2.00
C ILE A 106 -3.25 -0.84 -1.64
N SER A 107 -4.03 -0.68 -0.57
CA SER A 107 -4.84 -1.76 -0.02
C SER A 107 -6.15 -1.98 -0.78
N VAL A 108 -6.15 -3.01 -1.63
CA VAL A 108 -7.27 -3.34 -2.51
C VAL A 108 -7.40 -4.86 -2.68
N ASP A 109 -8.63 -5.31 -2.93
CA ASP A 109 -8.92 -6.70 -3.31
C ASP A 109 -8.27 -7.04 -4.68
N PRO A 110 -7.81 -8.28 -4.91
CA PRO A 110 -7.25 -8.70 -6.20
C PRO A 110 -8.12 -8.36 -7.41
N ARG A 111 -9.45 -8.39 -7.28
CA ARG A 111 -10.38 -8.09 -8.38
C ARG A 111 -10.42 -6.60 -8.72
N VAL A 112 -10.23 -5.75 -7.71
CA VAL A 112 -10.23 -4.28 -7.84
C VAL A 112 -8.86 -3.76 -8.28
N HIS A 113 -7.79 -4.50 -7.96
CA HIS A 113 -6.41 -4.13 -8.30
C HIS A 113 -6.20 -3.82 -9.78
N HIS A 114 -6.92 -4.50 -10.68
CA HIS A 114 -6.84 -4.22 -12.12
C HIS A 114 -7.31 -2.81 -12.50
N ALA A 115 -8.22 -2.20 -11.75
CA ALA A 115 -8.69 -0.84 -11.99
C ALA A 115 -7.79 0.20 -11.31
N THR A 116 -7.23 -0.11 -10.14
CA THR A 116 -6.47 0.86 -9.33
C THR A 116 -4.99 0.92 -9.65
N LYS A 117 -4.45 -0.09 -10.34
CA LYS A 117 -3.03 -0.15 -10.75
C LYS A 117 -2.70 0.67 -12.01
N GLU A 118 -3.68 1.36 -12.54
CA GLU A 118 -3.62 2.01 -13.85
C GLU A 118 -3.09 3.42 -13.69
N ILE A 119 -2.47 3.95 -14.74
CA ILE A 119 -1.66 5.18 -14.66
C ILE A 119 -2.44 6.34 -14.01
N PRO A 120 -3.72 6.62 -14.37
CA PRO A 120 -4.48 7.71 -13.76
C PRO A 120 -4.66 7.55 -12.24
N ALA A 121 -5.01 6.35 -11.78
CA ALA A 121 -5.19 6.06 -10.37
C ALA A 121 -3.85 6.11 -9.60
N CYS A 122 -2.77 5.67 -10.22
CA CYS A 122 -1.44 5.72 -9.63
C CYS A 122 -0.93 7.17 -9.46
N MET A 123 -1.17 8.03 -10.45
CA MET A 123 -0.84 9.45 -10.36
C MET A 123 -1.64 10.14 -9.25
N ALA A 124 -2.96 9.96 -9.23
CA ALA A 124 -3.83 10.59 -8.23
C ALA A 124 -3.50 10.13 -6.80
N THR A 125 -3.30 8.82 -6.59
CA THR A 125 -2.90 8.30 -5.26
C THR A 125 -1.48 8.74 -4.87
N GLY A 126 -0.57 8.88 -5.83
CA GLY A 126 0.77 9.41 -5.59
C GLY A 126 0.77 10.87 -5.16
N GLU A 127 -0.04 11.71 -5.81
CA GLU A 127 -0.24 13.10 -5.42
C GLU A 127 -0.84 13.20 -4.01
N ALA A 128 -1.90 12.45 -3.74
CA ALA A 128 -2.54 12.43 -2.42
C ALA A 128 -1.57 11.99 -1.30
N ALA A 129 -0.77 10.95 -1.54
CA ALA A 129 0.25 10.51 -0.59
C ALA A 129 1.32 11.58 -0.37
N GLY A 130 1.79 12.24 -1.43
CA GLY A 130 2.79 13.31 -1.35
C GLY A 130 2.30 14.53 -0.57
N VAL A 131 1.07 14.98 -0.85
CA VAL A 131 0.42 16.09 -0.13
C VAL A 131 0.25 15.73 1.34
N ALA A 132 -0.24 14.53 1.64
CA ALA A 132 -0.41 14.09 3.02
C ALA A 132 0.92 14.00 3.78
N ALA A 133 1.98 13.48 3.15
CA ALA A 133 3.30 13.44 3.76
C ALA A 133 3.85 14.85 4.04
N ALA A 134 3.67 15.79 3.10
CA ALA A 134 4.09 17.18 3.28
C ALA A 134 3.31 17.86 4.42
N LEU A 135 1.99 17.61 4.53
CA LEU A 135 1.16 18.11 5.62
C LEU A 135 1.57 17.52 6.97
N ALA A 136 1.86 16.22 7.03
CA ALA A 136 2.31 15.55 8.24
C ALA A 136 3.62 16.16 8.77
N VAL A 137 4.61 16.36 7.89
CA VAL A 137 5.88 17.00 8.26
C VAL A 137 5.68 18.44 8.73
N ARG A 138 4.81 19.22 8.06
CA ARG A 138 4.55 20.62 8.42
C ARG A 138 3.82 20.78 9.75
N THR A 139 2.91 19.88 10.07
CA THR A 139 2.07 19.96 11.27
C THR A 139 2.69 19.22 12.46
N GLY A 140 3.67 18.34 12.21
CA GLY A 140 4.22 17.44 13.22
C GLY A 140 3.22 16.36 13.66
N ILE A 141 2.15 16.15 12.89
CA ILE A 141 1.10 15.16 13.14
C ILE A 141 1.31 14.04 12.11
N ASP A 142 1.40 12.80 12.58
CA ASP A 142 1.48 11.65 11.67
C ASP A 142 0.20 11.60 10.80
N PRO A 143 0.28 11.07 9.56
CA PRO A 143 -0.89 10.94 8.69
C PRO A 143 -2.05 10.28 9.47
N PRO A 144 -3.22 10.93 9.57
CA PRO A 144 -4.26 10.52 10.50
C PRO A 144 -4.75 9.12 10.13
N SER A 145 -4.74 8.21 11.11
CA SER A 145 -5.41 6.90 11.07
C SER A 145 -6.91 7.02 11.25
#